data_AF-A0A9E3R1K0-F1
#
_entry.id   AF-A0A9E3R1K0-F1
#
_cell.length_a   1.000
_cell.length_b   1.000
_cell.length_c   1.000
_cell.angle_alpha   90.00
_cell.angle_beta   90.00
_cell.angle_gamma   90.00
#
_symmetry.space_group_name_H-M   'P 1'
#
loop_
_entity.id
_entity.type
_entity.pdbx_description
1 polymer ?
#
loop_
_entity_poly.entity_id
_entity_poly.type
_entity_poly.pdbx_seq_one_letter_code
_entity_poly.pdbx_strand_id
1 'polypeptide(L)'
;RLARRFVLNFDAQVLRLDFSTPIAGAPRSWVVDFEQVRRVELARQGDGRLAAWVEVDWEGRAYQEALVAGIPEQDRAGAEWFVALVRDACRTDAGAPPAAAAEGDRFEG
;
A
#
# COMPACT_ATOMS: atom_id res chain seq x y z
N ARG A 1 -3.15 19.76 -6.87
CA ARG A 1 -2.73 18.52 -6.16
C ARG A 1 -3.43 17.35 -6.85
N LEU A 2 -2.71 16.41 -7.47
CA LEU A 2 -3.31 15.24 -8.12
C LEU A 2 -3.63 14.20 -7.04
N ALA A 3 -4.91 13.94 -6.78
CA ALA A 3 -5.33 12.87 -5.88
C ALA A 3 -5.26 11.53 -6.62
N ARG A 4 -4.62 10.51 -6.04
CA ARG A 4 -4.65 9.14 -6.57
C ARG A 4 -6.08 8.59 -6.48
N ARG A 5 -6.53 7.90 -7.53
CA ARG A 5 -7.84 7.23 -7.60
C ARG A 5 -7.60 5.74 -7.44
N PHE A 6 -8.33 5.09 -6.55
CA PHE A 6 -8.31 3.64 -6.41
C PHE A 6 -9.62 3.05 -6.95
N VAL A 7 -9.54 1.83 -7.48
CA VAL A 7 -10.68 1.06 -8.00
C VAL A 7 -10.75 -0.23 -7.18
N LEU A 8 -11.89 -0.45 -6.53
CA LEU A 8 -12.20 -1.72 -5.86
C LEU A 8 -13.08 -2.55 -6.81
N ASN A 9 -12.55 -3.67 -7.29
CA ASN A 9 -13.30 -4.65 -8.08
C ASN A 9 -13.64 -5.83 -7.16
N PHE A 10 -14.93 -6.14 -7.01
CA PHE A 10 -15.41 -7.24 -6.15
C PHE A 10 -15.63 -8.55 -6.91
N ASP A 11 -15.54 -8.53 -8.26
CA ASP A 11 -15.71 -9.71 -9.12
C ASP A 11 -14.38 -10.43 -9.39
N ALA A 12 -13.26 -9.71 -9.26
CA ALA A 12 -11.92 -10.25 -9.25
C ALA A 12 -11.33 -9.98 -7.87
N GLN A 13 -10.92 -11.02 -7.13
CA GLN A 13 -10.28 -10.91 -5.80
C GLN A 13 -8.85 -10.34 -5.91
N VAL A 14 -8.73 -9.15 -6.52
CA VAL A 14 -7.48 -8.54 -6.94
C VAL A 14 -7.38 -7.09 -6.47
N LEU A 15 -6.19 -6.71 -6.07
CA LEU A 15 -5.79 -5.34 -5.75
C LEU A 15 -4.99 -4.78 -6.92
N ARG A 16 -5.43 -3.66 -7.46
CA ARG A 16 -4.68 -2.92 -8.49
C ARG A 16 -3.89 -1.78 -7.84
N LEU A 17 -2.58 -1.80 -8.03
CA LEU A 17 -1.65 -0.76 -7.59
C LEU A 17 -1.20 0.06 -8.81
N ASP A 18 -1.59 1.33 -8.87
CA ASP A 18 -1.19 2.24 -9.94
C ASP A 18 -0.03 3.14 -9.46
N PHE A 19 1.13 2.99 -10.11
CA PHE A 19 2.34 3.73 -9.75
C PHE A 19 2.41 5.04 -10.54
N SER A 20 2.54 6.16 -9.83
CA SER A 20 2.70 7.48 -10.46
C SER A 20 4.07 7.66 -11.10
N THR A 21 5.08 6.94 -10.63
CA THR A 21 6.44 6.93 -11.18
C THR A 21 6.70 5.53 -11.73
N PRO A 22 7.06 5.40 -13.03
CA PRO A 22 7.39 4.09 -13.60
C PRO A 22 8.63 3.51 -12.90
N ILE A 23 8.53 2.30 -12.38
CA ILE A 23 9.71 1.50 -12.00
C ILE A 23 10.33 1.00 -13.31
N ALA A 24 11.64 1.18 -13.48
CA ALA A 24 12.33 0.78 -14.70
C ALA A 24 12.10 -0.71 -14.99
N GLY A 25 11.52 -1.02 -16.16
CA GLY A 25 11.19 -2.39 -16.55
C GLY A 25 9.87 -2.95 -16.00
N ALA A 26 9.11 -2.19 -15.19
CA ALA A 26 7.83 -2.64 -14.64
C ALA A 26 6.63 -1.94 -15.29
N PRO A 27 5.47 -2.62 -15.39
CA PRO A 27 4.24 -1.98 -15.85
C PRO A 27 3.78 -0.89 -14.86
N ARG A 28 3.07 0.13 -15.39
CA ARG A 28 2.51 1.24 -14.59
C ARG A 28 1.49 0.81 -13.54
N SER A 29 0.95 -0.39 -13.70
CA SER A 29 -0.07 -0.95 -12.84
C SER A 29 0.31 -2.38 -12.52
N TRP A 30 0.27 -2.75 -11.25
CA TRP A 30 0.28 -4.15 -10.84
C TRP A 30 -1.12 -4.56 -10.48
N VAL A 31 -1.52 -5.75 -10.90
CA VAL A 31 -2.73 -6.42 -10.42
C VAL A 31 -2.23 -7.62 -9.64
N VAL A 32 -2.50 -7.63 -8.34
CA VAL A 32 -2.11 -8.71 -7.43
C VAL A 32 -3.35 -9.35 -6.85
N ASP A 33 -3.35 -10.66 -6.71
CA ASP A 33 -4.42 -11.37 -6.00
C ASP A 33 -4.38 -10.99 -4.52
N PHE A 34 -5.55 -10.99 -3.86
CA PHE A 34 -5.64 -10.71 -2.43
C PHE A 34 -4.79 -11.66 -1.58
N GLU A 35 -4.61 -12.91 -2.02
CA GLU A 35 -3.73 -13.90 -1.37
C GLU A 35 -2.25 -13.51 -1.41
N GLN A 36 -1.86 -12.65 -2.35
CA GLN A 36 -0.50 -12.11 -2.45
C GLN A 36 -0.29 -10.90 -1.55
N VAL A 37 -1.35 -10.34 -0.95
CA VAL A 37 -1.25 -9.25 0.00
C VAL A 37 -0.86 -9.84 1.35
N ARG A 38 0.35 -9.53 1.81
CA ARG A 38 0.85 -9.98 3.11
C ARG A 38 0.31 -9.13 4.23
N ARG A 39 0.23 -7.82 3.97
CA ARG A 39 0.00 -6.85 5.01
C ARG A 39 -0.53 -5.53 4.48
N VAL A 40 -1.40 -4.90 5.27
CA VAL A 40 -1.80 -3.50 5.11
C VAL A 40 -1.61 -2.79 6.43
N GLU A 41 -1.14 -1.54 6.44
CA GLU A 41 -1.00 -0.77 7.67
C GLU A 41 -1.08 0.74 7.49
N LEU A 42 -1.29 1.44 8.60
CA LEU A 42 -1.23 2.90 8.66
C LEU A 42 0.04 3.31 9.43
N ALA A 43 0.93 4.06 8.79
CA ALA A 43 2.16 4.54 9.40
C ALA A 43 2.36 6.04 9.18
N ARG A 44 3.11 6.70 10.09
CA ARG A 44 3.53 8.08 9.89
C ARG A 44 4.67 8.18 8.88
N GLN A 45 4.61 9.18 8.03
CA GLN A 45 5.66 9.61 7.11
C GLN A 45 6.56 10.65 7.81
N GLY A 46 7.75 10.89 7.24
CA GLY A 46 8.72 11.83 7.82
C GLY A 46 8.25 13.29 7.92
N ASP A 47 7.18 13.66 7.21
CA ASP A 47 6.58 15.00 7.22
C ASP A 47 5.41 15.14 8.22
N GLY A 48 5.18 14.13 9.08
CA GLY A 48 4.11 14.11 10.07
C GLY A 48 2.73 13.74 9.52
N ARG A 49 2.63 13.42 8.22
CA ARG A 49 1.41 12.87 7.61
C ARG A 49 1.34 11.36 7.80
N LEU A 50 0.20 10.77 7.51
CA LEU A 50 -0.02 9.33 7.51
C LEU A 50 -0.01 8.78 6.07
N ALA A 51 0.38 7.52 5.93
CA ALA A 51 0.22 6.75 4.71
C ALA A 51 -0.29 5.34 5.03
N ALA A 52 -1.25 4.88 4.22
CA ALA A 52 -1.72 3.52 4.21
C ALA A 52 -0.80 2.71 3.27
N TRP A 53 0.03 1.85 3.85
CA TRP A 53 0.99 1.01 3.15
C TRP A 53 0.43 -0.38 2.93
N VAL A 54 0.81 -1.00 1.82
CA VAL A 54 0.56 -2.41 1.51
C VAL A 54 1.88 -3.10 1.22
N GLU A 55 2.04 -4.31 1.75
CA GLU A 55 3.10 -5.24 1.38
C GLU A 55 2.50 -6.38 0.56
N VAL A 56 3.07 -6.65 -0.60
CA VAL A 56 2.60 -7.66 -1.55
C VAL A 56 3.74 -8.55 -2.01
N ASP A 57 3.44 -9.81 -2.28
CA ASP A 57 4.31 -10.71 -3.03
C ASP A 57 4.07 -10.58 -4.52
N TRP A 58 5.08 -10.11 -5.25
CA TRP A 58 5.05 -10.00 -6.70
C TRP A 58 6.29 -10.68 -7.28
N GLU A 59 6.10 -11.60 -8.23
CA GLU A 59 7.17 -12.45 -8.82
C GLU A 59 8.17 -13.04 -7.79
N GLY A 60 7.64 -13.50 -6.65
CA GLY A 60 8.44 -14.13 -5.60
C GLY A 60 9.27 -13.15 -4.74
N ARG A 61 9.01 -11.84 -4.82
CA ARG A 61 9.64 -10.82 -3.99
C ARG A 61 8.59 -10.00 -3.23
N ALA A 62 8.94 -9.58 -2.02
CA ALA A 62 8.11 -8.69 -1.24
C ALA A 62 8.33 -7.24 -1.70
N TYR A 63 7.22 -6.53 -1.97
CA TYR A 63 7.22 -5.12 -2.33
C TYR A 63 6.32 -4.35 -1.38
N GLN A 64 6.73 -3.13 -1.03
CA GLN A 64 5.95 -2.21 -0.22
C GLN A 64 5.58 -0.96 -1.03
N GLU A 65 4.31 -0.58 -1.02
CA GLU A 65 3.81 0.62 -1.71
C GLU A 65 2.71 1.32 -0.90
N ALA A 66 2.53 2.62 -1.12
CA ALA A 66 1.46 3.38 -0.50
C ALA A 66 0.16 3.28 -1.34
N LEU A 67 -0.89 2.70 -0.75
CA LEU A 67 -2.25 2.77 -1.28
C LEU A 67 -2.74 4.22 -1.29
N VAL A 68 -2.49 4.92 -0.18
CA VAL A 68 -2.81 6.33 0.01
C VAL A 68 -1.69 6.96 0.83
N ALA A 69 -1.15 8.09 0.37
CA ALA A 69 -0.10 8.83 1.05
C ALA A 69 -0.53 10.27 1.36
N GLY A 70 0.17 10.91 2.29
CA GLY A 70 -0.03 12.32 2.61
C GLY A 70 -1.35 12.62 3.33
N ILE A 71 -1.89 11.63 4.04
CA ILE A 71 -3.13 11.74 4.82
C ILE A 71 -2.86 12.68 6.02
N PRO A 72 -3.63 13.77 6.18
CA PRO A 72 -3.52 14.61 7.38
C PRO A 72 -3.76 13.82 8.67
N GLU A 73 -3.01 14.11 9.73
CA GLU A 73 -3.16 13.41 11.02
C GLU A 73 -4.58 13.53 11.60
N GLN A 74 -5.27 14.64 11.34
CA GLN A 74 -6.68 14.85 11.74
C GLN A 74 -7.66 13.84 11.11
N ASP A 75 -7.28 13.23 9.97
CA ASP A 75 -8.09 12.25 9.25
C ASP A 75 -7.77 10.79 9.66
N ARG A 76 -6.96 10.60 10.73
CA ARG A 76 -6.50 9.30 11.23
C ARG A 76 -7.62 8.26 11.34
N ALA A 77 -8.73 8.59 11.99
CA ALA A 77 -9.82 7.64 12.22
C ALA A 77 -10.40 7.11 10.90
N GLY A 78 -10.55 7.97 9.88
CA GLY A 78 -11.00 7.56 8.56
C GLY A 78 -9.98 6.67 7.85
N ALA A 79 -8.69 6.97 8.01
CA ALA A 79 -7.61 6.15 7.45
C ALA A 79 -7.51 4.78 8.12
N GLU A 80 -7.74 4.69 9.43
CA GLU A 80 -7.81 3.43 10.17
C GLU A 80 -8.96 2.56 9.66
N TRP A 81 -10.13 3.15 9.37
CA TRP A 81 -11.28 2.38 8.85
C TRP A 81 -11.02 1.89 7.42
N PHE A 82 -10.38 2.71 6.60
CA PHE A 82 -9.92 2.29 5.28
C PHE A 82 -8.95 1.11 5.37
N VAL A 83 -7.94 1.17 6.24
CA VAL A 83 -6.98 0.07 6.42
C VAL A 83 -7.68 -1.20 6.92
N ALA A 84 -8.62 -1.09 7.86
CA ALA A 84 -9.40 -2.24 8.31
C ALA A 84 -10.19 -2.88 7.17
N LEU A 85 -10.90 -2.07 6.36
CA LEU A 85 -11.63 -2.55 5.19
C LEU A 85 -10.75 -3.33 4.21
N VAL A 86 -9.55 -2.81 3.90
CA VAL A 86 -8.63 -3.50 2.98
C VAL A 86 -8.06 -4.76 3.61
N ARG A 87 -7.74 -4.76 4.91
CA ARG A 87 -7.26 -5.96 5.61
C ARG A 87 -8.29 -7.08 5.57
N ASP A 88 -9.55 -6.76 5.86
CA ASP A 88 -10.65 -7.70 5.86
C ASP A 88 -10.88 -8.26 4.45
N ALA A 89 -10.81 -7.41 3.42
CA ALA A 89 -10.90 -7.83 2.03
C ALA A 89 -9.78 -8.81 1.64
N CYS A 90 -8.55 -8.54 2.08
CA CYS A 90 -7.38 -9.39 1.80
C CYS A 90 -7.20 -10.57 2.76
N ARG A 91 -8.06 -10.73 3.78
CA ARG A 91 -7.89 -11.71 4.87
C ARG A 91 -6.52 -11.64 5.55
N THR A 92 -5.95 -10.44 5.63
CA THR A 92 -4.69 -10.23 6.34
C THR A 92 -4.97 -9.99 7.81
N ASP A 93 -4.76 -11.01 8.64
CA ASP A 93 -4.71 -10.82 10.09
C ASP A 93 -3.54 -9.87 10.40
N ALA A 94 -3.81 -8.82 11.17
CA ALA A 94 -2.86 -7.75 11.45
C ALA A 94 -1.61 -8.28 12.21
N GLY A 95 -0.61 -8.74 11.47
CA GLY A 95 0.66 -9.26 11.98
C GLY A 95 1.75 -8.20 11.99
N ALA A 96 2.24 -7.90 13.20
CA ALA A 96 3.47 -7.21 13.65
C ALA A 96 4.08 -6.05 12.81
N PRO A 97 4.41 -4.88 13.42
CA PRO A 97 5.07 -3.71 12.76
C PRO A 97 6.24 -4.11 11.84
N PRO A 98 6.46 -3.46 10.68
CA PRO A 98 7.61 -3.80 9.85
C PRO A 98 8.82 -3.40 10.70
N ALA A 99 9.82 -4.28 10.76
CA ALA A 99 11.14 -3.81 11.14
C ALA A 99 11.42 -2.61 10.24
N ALA A 100 11.72 -1.46 10.86
CA ALA A 100 11.88 -0.17 10.20
C ALA A 100 12.53 -0.39 8.83
N ALA A 101 11.83 0.03 7.76
CA ALA A 101 12.26 -0.16 6.39
C ALA A 101 13.76 0.07 6.34
N ALA A 102 14.52 -1.00 6.05
CA ALA A 102 15.96 -0.91 5.92
C ALA A 102 16.21 0.24 4.95
N GLU A 103 16.98 1.21 5.42
CA GLU A 103 17.31 2.40 4.67
C GLU A 103 18.08 1.96 3.40
N GLY A 104 17.44 2.09 2.23
CA GLY A 104 18.01 1.78 0.89
C GLY A 104 17.69 0.35 0.42
N ASP A 105 16.84 0.08 -0.58
CA ASP A 105 16.66 0.76 -1.86
C ASP A 105 15.48 1.75 -1.90
N ARG A 106 15.74 2.99 -1.48
CA ARG A 106 15.06 4.12 -2.11
C ARG A 106 15.82 4.40 -3.40
N PHE A 107 15.16 4.24 -4.54
CA PHE A 107 15.74 4.67 -5.81
C PHE A 107 15.97 6.19 -5.77
N GLU A 108 17.23 6.61 -5.63
CA GLU A 108 17.69 7.94 -5.99
C GLU A 108 18.26 7.89 -7.42
N GLY A 109 17.66 8.67 -8.34
CA GLY A 109 18.26 8.99 -9.64
C GLY A 109 17.95 8.04 -10.79
#